data_AF-A0A838XDU9-F1
#
_entry.id   AF-A0A838XDU9-F1
#
_cell.length_a   1.000
_cell.length_b   1.000
_cell.length_c   1.000
_cell.angle_alpha   90.00
_cell.angle_beta   90.00
_cell.angle_gamma   90.00
#
_symmetry.space_group_name_H-M   'P 1'
#
loop_
_entity.id
_entity.type
_entity.pdbx_description
1 polymer ?
#
loop_
_entity_poly.entity_id
_entity_poly.type
_entity_poly.pdbx_seq_one_letter_code
_entity_poly.pdbx_strand_id
1 'polypeptide(L)'
;MTVLSDHPAVPNAEDLVLAHLSLASALAHRFTGRGVDTEDLEQVARLALVKAARRYDPDQGPFPPYATATIQGELKRHFRDRAWMVRPPRRIQEIQALIVTEQLPELTSANLEEMAARIGVAPDDLRDATVARGCFQPESMDDVTHGRREFAHTDDDLEFVDEWLSVARSLRELERDERELLHWRFVEGLTQQAIADRLGISQMQVSRRLAKVLSSLRQHPDVAAA
;
A
#
# COMPACT_ATOMS: atom_id res chain seq x y z
N MET A 1 1.54 11.66 73.38
CA MET A 1 2.63 11.77 72.40
C MET A 1 2.49 10.61 71.43
N THR A 2 1.54 10.74 70.50
CA THR A 2 1.28 9.75 69.45
C THR A 2 1.49 10.49 68.14
N VAL A 3 2.61 10.19 67.50
CA VAL A 3 3.02 10.79 66.25
C VAL A 3 2.03 10.30 65.20
N LEU A 4 1.19 11.20 64.68
CA LEU A 4 0.44 10.97 63.45
C LEU A 4 1.48 10.77 62.35
N SER A 5 1.65 9.51 61.94
CA SER A 5 2.40 9.17 60.73
C SER A 5 1.63 9.74 59.55
N ASP A 6 2.02 10.95 59.13
CA ASP A 6 1.60 11.60 57.90
C ASP A 6 2.22 10.80 56.74
N HIS A 7 1.54 9.72 56.33
CA HIS A 7 1.85 9.06 55.07
C HIS A 7 1.30 9.96 53.96
N PRO A 8 2.13 10.44 53.03
CA PRO A 8 1.64 11.24 51.92
C PRO A 8 0.57 10.41 51.19
N ALA A 9 -0.63 10.97 51.08
CA ALA A 9 -1.76 10.31 50.42
C ALA A 9 -1.29 9.86 49.04
N VAL A 10 -1.39 8.55 48.77
CA VAL A 10 -1.08 7.99 47.45
C VAL A 10 -1.93 8.77 46.45
N PRO A 11 -1.32 9.50 45.50
CA PRO A 11 -2.07 10.37 44.61
C PRO A 11 -3.08 9.54 43.81
N ASN A 12 -4.33 9.99 43.78
CA ASN A 12 -5.38 9.32 43.02
C ASN A 12 -4.96 9.25 41.54
N ALA A 13 -5.16 8.09 40.91
CA ALA A 13 -4.81 7.87 39.51
C ALA A 13 -5.46 8.91 38.58
N GLU A 14 -6.67 9.39 38.89
CA GLU A 14 -7.31 10.47 38.13
C GLU A 14 -6.52 11.78 38.22
N ASP A 15 -6.08 12.17 39.41
CA ASP A 15 -5.30 13.40 39.61
C ASP A 15 -3.95 13.33 38.87
N LEU A 16 -3.29 12.16 38.92
CA LEU A 16 -2.06 11.92 38.16
C LEU A 16 -2.30 12.05 36.65
N VAL A 17 -3.40 11.51 36.13
CA VAL A 17 -3.73 11.62 34.70
C VAL A 17 -3.98 13.07 34.32
N LEU A 18 -4.86 13.77 35.03
CA LEU A 18 -5.24 15.15 34.73
C LEU A 18 -4.04 16.10 34.79
N ALA A 19 -3.16 15.93 35.77
CA ALA A 19 -1.96 16.74 35.93
C ALA A 19 -0.92 16.54 34.80
N HIS A 20 -0.98 15.42 34.07
CA HIS A 20 0.05 15.04 33.09
C HIS A 20 -0.49 14.85 31.67
N LEU A 21 -1.69 15.36 31.36
CA LEU A 21 -2.23 15.31 29.99
C LEU A 21 -1.31 15.99 28.96
N SER A 22 -0.69 17.11 29.33
CA SER A 22 0.26 17.84 28.47
C SER A 22 1.52 17.02 28.17
N LEU A 23 2.00 16.22 29.12
CA LEU A 23 3.11 15.28 28.91
C LEU A 23 2.74 14.23 27.86
N ALA A 24 1.54 13.65 27.95
CA ALA A 24 1.06 12.68 26.96
C ALA A 24 0.96 13.30 25.55
N SER A 25 0.36 14.50 25.43
CA SER A 25 0.28 15.21 24.15
C SER A 25 1.66 15.57 23.60
N ALA A 26 2.60 16.06 24.42
CA ALA A 26 3.96 16.37 23.99
C ALA A 26 4.73 15.12 23.51
N LEU A 27 4.55 13.98 24.19
CA LEU A 27 5.15 12.73 23.76
C LEU A 27 4.53 12.20 22.46
N ALA A 28 3.21 12.28 22.28
CA ALA A 28 2.53 11.92 21.04
C ALA A 28 3.02 12.77 19.85
N HIS A 29 3.19 14.08 20.05
CA HIS A 29 3.68 15.00 19.01
C HIS A 29 5.07 14.65 18.47
N ARG A 30 5.93 14.02 19.28
CA ARG A 30 7.24 13.54 18.79
C ARG A 30 7.13 12.38 17.81
N PHE A 31 5.98 11.71 17.77
CA PHE A 31 5.68 10.55 16.93
C PHE A 31 4.89 10.89 15.66
N THR A 32 4.48 12.15 15.44
CA THR A 32 3.76 12.60 14.24
C THR A 32 4.62 12.51 12.97
N GLY A 33 3.98 12.65 11.80
CA GLY A 33 4.65 12.57 10.50
C GLY A 33 5.17 11.17 10.14
N ARG A 34 4.63 10.13 10.79
CA ARG A 34 5.00 8.71 10.59
C ARG A 34 3.86 7.88 10.01
N GLY A 35 2.86 8.52 9.40
CA GLY A 35 1.73 7.85 8.73
C GLY A 35 0.60 7.37 9.65
N VAL A 36 0.54 7.88 10.88
CA VAL A 36 -0.59 7.71 11.81
C VAL A 36 -1.10 9.09 12.19
N ASP A 37 -2.42 9.24 12.26
CA ASP A 37 -3.06 10.51 12.60
C ASP A 37 -2.64 10.99 13.99
N THR A 38 -2.39 12.29 14.11
CA THR A 38 -1.96 12.90 15.36
C THR A 38 -2.97 12.65 16.49
N GLU A 39 -4.26 12.69 16.18
CA GLU A 39 -5.33 12.42 17.15
C GLU A 39 -5.26 10.98 17.68
N ASP A 40 -5.00 9.99 16.81
CA ASP A 40 -4.82 8.60 17.21
C ASP A 40 -3.59 8.43 18.12
N LEU A 41 -2.48 9.09 17.79
CA LEU A 41 -1.28 9.08 18.62
C LEU A 41 -1.55 9.70 20.00
N GLU A 42 -2.32 10.79 20.06
CA GLU A 42 -2.74 11.38 21.34
C GLU A 42 -3.60 10.41 22.14
N GLN A 43 -4.54 9.69 21.52
CA GLN A 43 -5.36 8.71 22.22
C GLN A 43 -4.54 7.55 22.77
N VAL A 44 -3.59 7.04 21.99
CA VAL A 44 -2.65 5.99 22.45
C VAL A 44 -1.83 6.49 23.64
N ALA A 45 -1.31 7.71 23.58
CA ALA A 45 -0.54 8.29 24.68
C ALA A 45 -1.38 8.52 25.94
N ARG A 46 -2.61 9.03 25.81
CA ARG A 46 -3.56 9.22 26.92
C ARG A 46 -3.93 7.89 27.57
N LEU A 47 -4.22 6.86 26.77
CA LEU A 47 -4.49 5.51 27.29
C LEU A 47 -3.28 4.93 28.03
N ALA A 48 -2.07 5.14 27.53
CA ALA A 48 -0.85 4.71 28.19
C ALA A 48 -0.61 5.47 29.51
N LEU A 49 -0.93 6.77 29.55
CA LEU A 49 -0.88 7.57 30.78
C LEU A 49 -1.85 7.03 31.85
N VAL A 50 -3.08 6.67 31.47
CA VAL A 50 -4.04 6.03 32.39
C VAL A 50 -3.51 4.70 32.92
N LYS A 51 -2.91 3.88 32.05
CA LYS A 51 -2.28 2.62 32.47
C LYS A 51 -1.11 2.85 33.44
N ALA A 52 -0.28 3.86 33.19
CA ALA A 52 0.82 4.24 34.06
C ALA A 52 0.30 4.70 35.42
N ALA A 53 -0.68 5.60 35.47
CA ALA A 53 -1.25 6.10 36.71
C ALA A 53 -1.85 4.98 37.57
N ARG A 54 -2.52 3.99 36.95
CA ARG A 54 -3.09 2.84 37.67
C ARG A 54 -2.07 1.85 38.23
N ARG A 55 -0.84 1.83 37.70
CA ARG A 55 0.23 0.89 38.09
C ARG A 55 1.39 1.58 38.81
N TYR A 56 1.28 2.88 39.04
CA TYR A 56 2.33 3.66 39.65
C TYR A 56 2.46 3.30 41.13
N ASP A 57 3.72 3.15 41.54
CA ASP A 57 4.11 2.89 42.92
C ASP A 57 5.02 4.04 43.37
N PRO A 58 4.57 4.91 44.29
CA PRO A 58 5.36 6.05 44.77
C PRO A 58 6.71 5.68 45.39
N ASP A 59 6.83 4.46 45.93
CA ASP A 59 8.05 3.99 46.59
C ASP A 59 9.17 3.66 45.58
N GLN A 60 8.83 3.52 44.29
CA GLN A 60 9.77 3.18 43.21
C GLN A 60 10.32 4.40 42.46
N GLY A 61 9.93 5.61 42.87
CA GLY A 61 10.44 6.87 42.33
C GLY A 61 9.38 7.73 41.66
N PRO A 62 9.76 8.85 41.01
CA PRO A 62 8.81 9.85 40.52
C PRO A 62 7.94 9.36 39.35
N PHE A 63 6.69 9.83 39.31
CA PHE A 63 5.73 9.50 38.25
C PHE A 63 6.13 9.92 36.83
N PRO A 64 6.63 11.15 36.55
CA PRO A 64 6.83 11.60 35.17
C PRO A 64 7.83 10.76 34.36
N PRO A 65 9.00 10.35 34.88
CA PRO A 65 9.90 9.43 34.18
C PRO A 65 9.27 8.06 33.90
N TYR A 66 8.53 7.50 34.87
CA TYR A 66 7.83 6.22 34.72
C TYR A 66 6.73 6.28 33.65
N ALA A 67 5.90 7.33 33.69
CA ALA A 67 4.86 7.58 32.70
C ALA A 67 5.48 7.80 31.31
N THR A 68 6.59 8.53 31.21
CA THR A 68 7.31 8.76 29.95
C THR A 68 7.75 7.46 29.30
N ALA A 69 8.39 6.56 30.05
CA ALA A 69 8.82 5.26 29.54
C ALA A 69 7.63 4.40 29.08
N THR A 70 6.54 4.41 29.86
CA THR A 70 5.31 3.66 29.55
C THR A 70 4.62 4.18 28.28
N ILE A 71 4.46 5.50 28.16
CA ILE A 71 3.84 6.15 27.00
C ILE A 71 4.64 5.91 25.73
N GLN A 72 5.96 6.10 25.78
CA GLN A 72 6.84 5.84 24.63
C GLN A 72 6.80 4.37 24.21
N GLY A 73 6.74 3.44 25.17
CA GLY A 73 6.61 2.01 24.90
C GLY A 73 5.32 1.66 24.17
N GLU A 74 4.18 2.18 24.64
CA GLU A 74 2.87 1.94 24.00
C GLU A 74 2.76 2.61 22.61
N LEU A 75 3.34 3.81 22.43
CA LEU A 75 3.42 4.45 21.11
C LEU A 75 4.24 3.59 20.14
N LYS A 76 5.46 3.17 20.51
CA LYS A 76 6.29 2.26 19.69
C LYS A 76 5.56 0.96 19.37
N ARG A 77 4.85 0.39 20.35
CA ARG A 77 4.06 -0.83 20.17
C ARG A 77 2.90 -0.61 19.19
N HIS A 78 2.22 0.54 19.25
CA HIS A 78 1.16 0.88 18.31
C HIS A 78 1.66 0.91 16.87
N PHE A 79 2.80 1.55 16.61
CA PHE A 79 3.45 1.53 15.28
C PHE A 79 3.77 0.11 14.80
N ARG A 80 4.29 -0.73 15.71
CA ARG A 80 4.65 -2.12 15.38
C ARG A 80 3.43 -2.98 15.02
N ASP A 81 2.32 -2.81 15.74
CA ASP A 81 1.21 -3.77 15.70
C ASP A 81 0.02 -3.29 14.85
N ARG A 82 -0.20 -1.98 14.72
CA ARG A 82 -1.46 -1.43 14.19
C ARG A 82 -1.36 -0.34 13.14
N ALA A 83 -0.19 0.28 12.96
CA ALA A 83 -0.06 1.38 12.02
C ALA A 83 0.14 0.95 10.55
N TRP A 84 0.37 -0.35 10.29
CA TRP A 84 0.65 -0.83 8.94
C TRP A 84 -0.61 -0.99 8.11
N MET A 85 -0.74 -0.21 7.04
CA MET A 85 -1.78 -0.46 6.04
C MET A 85 -1.41 -1.63 5.13
N VAL A 86 -0.13 -1.70 4.73
CA VAL A 86 0.48 -2.90 4.13
C VAL A 86 1.58 -3.37 5.06
N ARG A 87 1.48 -4.60 5.57
CA ARG A 87 2.43 -5.10 6.57
C ARG A 87 3.69 -5.64 5.89
N PRO A 88 4.87 -5.01 6.03
CA PRO A 88 6.09 -5.51 5.40
C PRO A 88 6.64 -6.72 6.17
N PRO A 89 7.57 -7.48 5.57
CA PRO A 89 8.26 -8.59 6.23
C PRO A 89 8.93 -8.17 7.55
N ARG A 90 9.10 -9.12 8.48
CA ARG A 90 9.58 -8.84 9.83
C ARG A 90 10.96 -8.17 9.88
N ARG A 91 11.87 -8.58 8.99
CA ARG A 91 13.21 -7.97 8.81
C ARG A 91 13.11 -6.46 8.57
N ILE A 92 12.19 -6.02 7.71
CA ILE A 92 12.01 -4.61 7.38
C ILE A 92 11.44 -3.83 8.57
N GLN A 93 10.52 -4.42 9.34
CA GLN A 93 9.97 -3.80 10.55
C GLN A 93 11.07 -3.56 11.60
N GLU A 94 12.00 -4.51 11.76
CA GLU A 94 13.11 -4.42 12.70
C GLU A 94 14.10 -3.31 12.30
N ILE A 95 14.41 -3.20 11.01
CA ILE A 95 15.28 -2.13 10.49
C ILE A 95 14.62 -0.76 10.68
N GLN A 96 13.32 -0.61 10.42
CA GLN A 96 12.63 0.65 10.69
C GLN A 96 12.64 1.03 12.18
N ALA A 97 12.52 0.05 13.08
CA ALA A 97 12.63 0.29 14.52
C ALA A 97 14.04 0.78 14.90
N LEU A 98 15.09 0.25 14.26
CA LEU A 98 16.46 0.73 14.42
C LEU A 98 16.63 2.17 13.91
N ILE A 99 16.10 2.51 12.73
CA ILE A 99 16.13 3.87 12.17
C ILE A 99 15.55 4.90 13.17
N VAL A 100 14.40 4.57 13.76
CA VAL A 100 13.74 5.43 14.74
C VAL A 100 14.53 5.52 16.05
N THR A 101 15.09 4.41 16.51
CA THR A 101 15.82 4.35 17.79
C THR A 101 17.14 5.12 17.71
N GLU A 102 17.85 4.97 16.60
CA GLU A 102 19.15 5.61 16.34
C GLU A 102 19.02 7.07 15.87
N GLN A 103 17.79 7.56 15.72
CA GLN A 103 17.48 8.92 15.24
C GLN A 103 18.30 9.26 13.99
N LEU A 104 18.31 8.33 13.03
CA LEU A 104 19.08 8.53 11.81
C LEU A 104 18.57 9.78 11.09
N PRO A 105 19.47 10.61 10.56
CA PRO A 105 19.07 11.75 9.73
C PRO A 105 18.35 11.26 8.48
N GLU A 106 17.75 12.19 7.76
CA GLU A 106 17.05 11.86 6.51
C GLU A 106 17.99 11.15 5.53
N LEU A 107 17.56 9.97 5.08
CA LEU A 107 18.36 9.10 4.24
C LEU A 107 18.37 9.63 2.81
N THR A 108 19.56 9.75 2.25
CA THR A 108 19.81 10.15 0.86
C THR A 108 20.67 9.09 0.19
N SER A 109 20.71 9.09 -1.14
CA SER A 109 21.61 8.20 -1.88
C SER A 109 23.09 8.36 -1.47
N ALA A 110 23.48 9.54 -0.97
CA ALA A 110 24.85 9.85 -0.57
C ALA A 110 25.24 9.32 0.83
N ASN A 111 24.28 9.17 1.76
CA ASN A 111 24.56 8.76 3.15
C ASN A 111 24.10 7.33 3.48
N LEU A 112 23.46 6.65 2.53
CA LEU A 112 22.83 5.35 2.75
C LEU A 112 23.82 4.26 3.19
N GLU A 113 25.00 4.19 2.57
CA GLU A 113 26.02 3.20 2.95
C GLU A 113 26.58 3.43 4.36
N GLU A 114 26.89 4.70 4.68
CA GLU A 114 27.36 5.10 6.01
C GLU A 114 26.31 4.75 7.07
N MET A 115 25.04 5.03 6.78
CA MET A 115 23.97 4.79 7.73
C MET A 115 23.65 3.31 7.90
N ALA A 116 23.75 2.52 6.83
CA ALA A 116 23.62 1.06 6.88
C ALA A 116 24.72 0.44 7.76
N ALA A 117 25.96 0.90 7.60
CA ALA A 117 27.09 0.48 8.43
C ALA A 117 26.88 0.85 9.91
N ARG A 118 26.38 2.05 10.19
CA ARG A 118 26.12 2.54 11.55
C ARG A 118 25.13 1.65 12.32
N ILE A 119 24.11 1.12 11.65
CA ILE A 119 23.10 0.26 12.28
C ILE A 119 23.33 -1.24 12.03
N GLY A 120 24.40 -1.60 11.32
CA GLY A 120 24.82 -2.99 11.08
C GLY A 120 23.91 -3.78 10.12
N VAL A 121 23.34 -3.14 9.11
CA VAL A 121 22.45 -3.78 8.12
C VAL A 121 23.01 -3.65 6.70
N ALA A 122 22.50 -4.45 5.75
CA ALA A 122 22.90 -4.30 4.35
C ALA A 122 22.31 -3.00 3.76
N PRO A 123 23.05 -2.28 2.89
CA PRO A 123 22.56 -1.08 2.21
C PRO A 123 21.21 -1.28 1.50
N ASP A 124 21.04 -2.42 0.83
CA ASP A 124 19.80 -2.74 0.13
C ASP A 124 18.61 -2.92 1.08
N ASP A 125 18.81 -3.56 2.24
CA ASP A 125 17.75 -3.70 3.23
C ASP A 125 17.35 -2.35 3.84
N LEU A 126 18.32 -1.46 4.04
CA LEU A 126 18.06 -0.10 4.53
C LEU A 126 17.28 0.70 3.48
N ARG A 127 17.61 0.52 2.19
CA ARG A 127 16.86 1.12 1.07
C ARG A 127 15.41 0.64 1.08
N ASP A 128 15.19 -0.67 1.15
CA ASP A 128 13.85 -1.28 1.19
C ASP A 128 13.06 -0.81 2.41
N ALA A 129 13.70 -0.73 3.58
CA ALA A 129 13.07 -0.22 4.79
C ALA A 129 12.68 1.26 4.72
N THR A 130 13.44 2.05 3.95
CA THR A 130 13.14 3.47 3.71
C THR A 130 11.93 3.62 2.79
N VAL A 131 11.86 2.86 1.70
CA VAL A 131 10.70 2.85 0.78
C VAL A 131 9.45 2.37 1.51
N ALA A 132 9.60 1.38 2.39
CA ALA A 132 8.51 0.86 3.21
C ALA A 132 7.96 1.86 4.25
N ARG A 133 8.51 3.07 4.40
CA ARG A 133 7.83 4.14 5.18
C ARG A 133 6.47 4.50 4.57
N GLY A 134 6.31 4.36 3.24
CA GLY A 134 5.01 4.55 2.57
C GLY A 134 3.96 3.48 2.91
N CYS A 135 4.31 2.43 3.66
CA CYS A 135 3.37 1.39 4.07
C CYS A 135 2.45 1.78 5.24
N PHE A 136 2.73 2.90 5.92
CA PHE A 136 1.85 3.47 6.96
C PHE A 136 0.68 4.25 6.33
N GLN A 137 0.97 5.06 5.31
CA GLN A 137 -0.02 5.82 4.53
C GLN A 137 0.42 5.77 3.06
N PRO A 138 -0.17 4.92 2.21
CA PRO A 138 0.00 5.04 0.77
C PRO A 138 -0.58 6.37 0.31
N GLU A 139 0.00 6.93 -0.75
CA GLU A 139 -0.55 8.11 -1.41
C GLU A 139 -1.98 7.80 -1.89
N SER A 140 -2.89 8.74 -1.64
CA SER A 140 -4.25 8.62 -2.17
C SER A 140 -4.20 8.75 -3.69
N MET A 141 -4.83 7.82 -4.39
CA MET A 141 -5.01 7.92 -5.85
C MET A 141 -5.86 9.15 -6.24
N ASP A 142 -6.67 9.65 -5.31
CA ASP A 142 -7.54 10.81 -5.52
C ASP A 142 -6.87 12.15 -5.13
N ASP A 143 -5.62 12.13 -4.65
CA ASP A 143 -4.90 13.36 -4.29
C ASP A 143 -4.42 14.10 -5.54
N VAL A 144 -5.20 15.11 -5.94
CA VAL A 144 -4.99 15.99 -7.09
C VAL A 144 -3.77 16.92 -6.97
N THR A 145 -3.11 16.99 -5.81
CA THR A 145 -1.98 17.91 -5.58
C THR A 145 -0.67 17.45 -6.21
N HIS A 146 -0.44 16.14 -6.35
CA HIS A 146 0.70 15.59 -7.09
C HIS A 146 0.29 15.43 -8.54
N GLY A 147 0.19 16.59 -9.19
CA GLY A 147 -0.28 16.84 -10.55
C GLY A 147 -0.56 15.57 -11.32
N ARG A 148 -1.84 15.16 -11.32
CA ARG A 148 -2.44 14.07 -12.10
C ARG A 148 -1.31 13.20 -12.67
N ARG A 149 -0.73 12.31 -11.85
CA ARG A 149 -0.22 11.07 -12.43
C ARG A 149 -1.46 10.41 -12.97
N GLU A 150 -1.80 10.85 -14.17
CA GLU A 150 -2.73 10.21 -15.03
C GLU A 150 -2.21 8.77 -15.11
N PHE A 151 -2.78 7.92 -14.26
CA PHE A 151 -3.31 6.66 -14.75
C PHE A 151 -4.46 6.96 -15.72
N ALA A 152 -4.32 7.97 -16.59
CA ALA A 152 -4.94 7.90 -17.88
C ALA A 152 -4.26 6.68 -18.46
N HIS A 153 -5.02 5.60 -18.55
CA HIS A 153 -5.14 5.02 -19.85
C HIS A 153 -5.28 6.21 -20.81
N THR A 154 -4.15 6.64 -21.41
CA THR A 154 -4.21 7.35 -22.67
C THR A 154 -5.22 6.58 -23.49
N ASP A 155 -6.08 7.31 -24.19
CA ASP A 155 -7.06 6.77 -25.11
C ASP A 155 -6.38 5.95 -26.24
N ASP A 156 -5.68 4.85 -25.92
CA ASP A 156 -5.19 3.84 -26.87
C ASP A 156 -6.38 3.33 -27.69
N ASP A 157 -7.55 3.25 -27.06
CA ASP A 157 -8.81 2.90 -27.74
C ASP A 157 -9.17 3.88 -28.87
N LEU A 158 -8.80 5.17 -28.79
CA LEU A 158 -8.99 6.14 -29.87
C LEU A 158 -7.98 5.96 -31.01
N GLU A 159 -6.76 5.52 -30.71
CA GLU A 159 -5.73 5.23 -31.72
C GLU A 159 -6.17 4.08 -32.64
N PHE A 160 -6.90 3.10 -32.10
CA PHE A 160 -7.43 1.97 -32.87
C PHE A 160 -8.76 2.26 -33.59
N VAL A 161 -9.39 3.44 -33.44
CA VAL A 161 -10.72 3.70 -34.03
C VAL A 161 -10.73 3.55 -35.55
N ASP A 162 -9.69 4.03 -36.23
CA ASP A 162 -9.58 3.92 -37.68
C ASP A 162 -9.38 2.46 -38.12
N GLU A 163 -8.57 1.70 -37.38
CA GLU A 163 -8.38 0.26 -37.60
C GLU A 163 -9.69 -0.52 -37.37
N TRP A 164 -10.41 -0.22 -36.29
CA TRP A 164 -11.71 -0.82 -35.98
C TRP A 164 -12.75 -0.50 -37.06
N LEU A 165 -12.79 0.73 -37.58
CA LEU A 165 -13.71 1.12 -38.65
C LEU A 165 -13.37 0.41 -39.97
N SER A 166 -12.08 0.24 -40.27
CA SER A 166 -11.58 -0.52 -41.43
C SER A 166 -11.96 -2.02 -41.34
N VAL A 167 -11.72 -2.64 -40.19
CA VAL A 167 -12.10 -4.04 -39.93
C VAL A 167 -13.62 -4.21 -39.97
N ALA A 168 -14.39 -3.31 -39.35
CA ALA A 168 -15.85 -3.37 -39.33
C ALA A 168 -16.48 -3.20 -40.72
N ARG A 169 -15.86 -2.43 -41.62
CA ARG A 169 -16.27 -2.36 -43.04
C ARG A 169 -16.02 -3.69 -43.75
N SER A 170 -14.80 -4.21 -43.63
CA SER A 170 -14.40 -5.47 -44.28
C SER A 170 -15.23 -6.67 -43.79
N LEU A 171 -15.56 -6.71 -42.49
CA LEU A 171 -16.43 -7.74 -41.92
C LEU A 171 -17.87 -7.69 -42.44
N ARG A 172 -18.38 -6.53 -42.89
CA ARG A 172 -19.75 -6.42 -43.45
C ARG A 172 -19.87 -7.05 -44.83
N GLU A 173 -18.77 -7.14 -45.57
CA GLU A 173 -18.72 -7.72 -46.92
C GLU A 173 -18.63 -9.25 -46.91
N LEU A 174 -18.24 -9.84 -45.77
CA LEU A 174 -18.21 -11.29 -45.59
C LEU A 174 -19.61 -11.90 -45.64
N GLU A 175 -19.67 -13.12 -46.19
CA GLU A 175 -20.89 -13.91 -46.14
C GLU A 175 -21.26 -14.27 -44.69
N ARG A 176 -22.53 -14.61 -44.47
CA ARG A 176 -23.04 -14.95 -43.14
C ARG A 176 -22.21 -16.07 -42.48
N ASP A 177 -21.90 -17.11 -43.24
CA ASP A 177 -21.17 -18.29 -42.76
C ASP A 177 -19.71 -17.96 -42.41
N GLU A 178 -19.10 -17.01 -43.12
CA GLU A 178 -17.73 -16.55 -42.84
C GLU A 178 -17.68 -15.68 -41.57
N ARG A 179 -18.67 -14.81 -41.37
CA ARG A 179 -18.81 -14.03 -40.14
C ARG A 179 -19.04 -14.92 -38.93
N GLU A 180 -19.89 -15.93 -39.05
CA GLU A 180 -20.19 -16.87 -37.99
C GLU A 180 -18.94 -17.70 -37.62
N LEU A 181 -18.17 -18.14 -38.62
CA LEU A 181 -16.89 -18.81 -38.43
C LEU A 181 -15.87 -17.93 -37.67
N LEU A 182 -15.78 -16.63 -37.99
CA LEU A 182 -14.92 -15.69 -37.26
C LEU A 182 -15.44 -15.42 -35.84
N HIS A 183 -16.75 -15.28 -35.67
CA HIS A 183 -17.38 -15.08 -34.36
C HIS A 183 -17.05 -16.23 -33.41
N TRP A 184 -17.23 -17.48 -33.85
CA TRP A 184 -16.87 -18.65 -33.06
C TRP A 184 -15.38 -18.68 -32.71
N ARG A 185 -14.50 -18.34 -33.66
CA ARG A 185 -13.05 -18.41 -33.44
C ARG A 185 -12.51 -17.30 -32.53
N PHE A 186 -12.98 -16.07 -32.68
CA PHE A 186 -12.37 -14.88 -32.09
C PHE A 186 -13.22 -14.21 -31.01
N VAL A 187 -14.54 -14.41 -31.00
CA VAL A 187 -15.44 -13.86 -29.96
C VAL A 187 -15.78 -14.93 -28.92
N GLU A 188 -16.24 -16.12 -29.36
CA GLU A 188 -16.55 -17.23 -28.44
C GLU A 188 -15.31 -18.04 -28.04
N GLY A 189 -14.16 -17.82 -28.70
CA GLY A 189 -12.89 -18.48 -28.36
C GLY A 189 -12.86 -19.99 -28.62
N LEU A 190 -13.74 -20.52 -29.48
CA LEU A 190 -13.78 -21.95 -29.80
C LEU A 190 -12.51 -22.41 -30.53
N THR A 191 -12.06 -23.62 -30.20
CA THR A 191 -10.94 -24.25 -30.91
C THR A 191 -11.36 -24.64 -32.32
N GLN A 192 -10.41 -24.73 -33.25
CA GLN A 192 -10.72 -25.18 -34.63
C GLN A 192 -11.32 -26.59 -34.67
N GLN A 193 -10.98 -27.45 -33.70
CA GLN A 193 -11.59 -28.76 -33.55
C GLN A 193 -13.06 -28.64 -33.10
N ALA A 194 -13.35 -27.83 -32.08
CA ALA A 194 -14.73 -27.60 -31.63
C ALA A 194 -15.62 -26.99 -32.72
N ILE A 195 -15.06 -26.09 -33.54
CA ILE A 195 -15.75 -25.55 -34.71
C ILE A 195 -15.99 -26.64 -35.77
N ALA A 196 -15.02 -27.53 -35.98
CA ALA A 196 -15.11 -28.63 -36.93
C ALA A 196 -16.22 -29.62 -36.54
N ASP A 197 -16.27 -29.97 -35.26
CA ASP A 197 -17.31 -30.83 -34.69
C ASP A 197 -18.70 -30.21 -34.87
N ARG A 198 -18.82 -28.89 -34.66
CA ARG A 198 -20.08 -28.14 -34.84
C ARG A 198 -20.55 -28.09 -36.30
N LEU A 199 -19.61 -27.98 -37.24
CA LEU A 199 -19.89 -27.90 -38.66
C LEU A 199 -19.96 -29.28 -39.35
N GLY A 200 -19.64 -30.37 -38.66
CA GLY A 200 -19.59 -31.71 -39.24
C GLY A 200 -18.49 -31.88 -40.31
N ILE A 201 -17.39 -31.14 -40.19
CA ILE A 201 -16.26 -31.15 -41.14
C ILE A 201 -14.95 -31.45 -40.42
N SER A 202 -13.84 -31.60 -41.15
CA SER A 202 -12.52 -31.77 -40.54
C SER A 202 -11.93 -30.44 -40.05
N GLN A 203 -11.12 -30.50 -38.98
CA GLN A 203 -10.36 -29.35 -38.48
C GLN A 203 -9.47 -28.72 -39.56
N MET A 204 -8.92 -29.53 -40.46
CA MET A 204 -8.15 -29.04 -41.60
C MET A 204 -9.00 -28.20 -42.57
N GLN A 205 -10.26 -28.56 -42.79
CA GLN A 205 -11.20 -27.75 -43.58
C GLN A 205 -11.53 -26.43 -42.87
N VAL A 206 -11.72 -26.44 -41.55
CA VAL A 206 -11.89 -25.21 -40.75
C VAL A 206 -10.66 -24.30 -40.85
N SER A 207 -9.46 -24.87 -40.70
CA SER A 207 -8.20 -24.14 -40.83
C SER A 207 -8.06 -23.46 -42.20
N ARG A 208 -8.33 -24.19 -43.29
CA ARG A 208 -8.31 -23.64 -44.66
C ARG A 208 -9.35 -22.54 -44.87
N ARG A 209 -10.57 -22.71 -44.35
CA ARG A 209 -11.64 -21.69 -44.44
C ARG A 209 -11.24 -20.42 -43.69
N LEU A 210 -10.75 -20.53 -42.45
CA LEU A 210 -10.24 -19.40 -41.68
C LEU A 210 -9.09 -18.69 -42.40
N ALA A 211 -8.11 -19.44 -42.93
CA ALA A 211 -7.00 -18.86 -43.68
C ALA A 211 -7.49 -18.09 -44.92
N LYS A 212 -8.46 -18.64 -45.65
CA LYS A 212 -9.06 -17.98 -46.82
C LYS A 212 -9.76 -16.66 -46.42
N VAL A 213 -10.63 -16.71 -45.41
CA VAL A 213 -11.35 -15.53 -44.93
C VAL A 213 -10.38 -14.45 -44.43
N LEU A 214 -9.38 -14.83 -43.62
CA LEU A 214 -8.35 -13.90 -43.14
C LEU A 214 -7.50 -13.32 -44.27
N SER A 215 -7.18 -14.11 -45.30
CA SER A 215 -6.45 -13.60 -46.47
C SER A 215 -7.28 -12.61 -47.28
N SER A 216 -8.60 -12.82 -47.39
CA SER A 216 -9.52 -11.89 -48.03
C SER A 216 -9.60 -10.58 -47.27
N LEU A 217 -9.73 -10.64 -45.94
CA LEU A 217 -9.77 -9.44 -45.09
C LEU A 217 -8.48 -8.62 -45.16
N ARG A 218 -7.31 -9.26 -45.33
CA ARG A 218 -6.01 -8.58 -45.48
C ARG A 218 -5.81 -7.91 -46.84
N GLN A 219 -6.54 -8.33 -47.87
CA GLN A 219 -6.44 -7.75 -49.22
C GLN A 219 -7.32 -6.51 -49.39
N HIS A 220 -8.16 -6.18 -48.40
CA HIS A 220 -8.93 -4.94 -48.43
C HIS A 220 -8.02 -3.71 -48.22
N PRO A 221 -8.13 -2.69 -49.08
CA PRO A 221 -7.17 -1.58 -49.16
C PRO A 221 -7.08 -0.73 -47.88
N ASP A 222 -8.09 -0.76 -47.02
CA ASP A 222 -8.10 -0.02 -45.75
C ASP A 222 -7.40 -0.76 -44.58
N VAL A 223 -7.04 -2.05 -44.72
CA VAL A 223 -6.35 -2.83 -43.67
C VAL A 223 -4.83 -2.84 -43.89
N ALA A 224 -4.37 -2.51 -45.10
CA ALA A 224 -2.95 -2.52 -45.48
C ALA A 224 -2.24 -1.16 -45.32
N ALA A 225 -2.97 -0.11 -44.93
CA ALA A 225 -2.47 1.25 -44.78
C ALA A 225 -2.33 1.72 -43.30
N ALA A 226 -2.59 0.82 -42.35
CA ALA A 226 -2.22 0.95 -40.93
C ALA A 226 -1.02 0.03 -40.65
#